data_AF-A0A7C6NYI5-F1
#
_entry.id   AF-A0A7C6NYI5-F1
#
_cell.length_a   1.000
_cell.length_b   1.000
_cell.length_c   1.000
_cell.angle_alpha   90.00
_cell.angle_beta   90.00
_cell.angle_gamma   90.00
#
_symmetry.space_group_name_H-M   'P 1'
#
loop_
_entity.id
_entity.type
_entity.pdbx_description
1 polymer ?
#
loop_
_entity_poly.entity_id
_entity_poly.type
_entity_poly.pdbx_seq_one_letter_code
_entity_poly.pdbx_strand_id
1 'polypeptide(L)' 'MDNNIGIVFNKWQEYLERRNRQGLFIYLSDHGDQNGERGLYGKKTPVEASTRIPLLF' A
#
# COMPACT_ATOMS: atom_id res chain seq x y z
N MET A 1 3.24 10.30 -1.64
CA MET A 1 3.09 9.08 -0.82
C MET A 1 4.37 8.25 -0.88
N ASP A 2 4.85 7.93 -2.08
CA ASP A 2 6.07 7.13 -2.31
C ASP A 2 7.29 7.52 -1.46
N ASN A 3 7.76 8.77 -1.54
CA ASN A 3 8.91 9.23 -0.73
C ASN A 3 8.76 8.98 0.79
N ASN A 4 7.55 9.13 1.32
CA ASN A 4 7.30 8.90 2.75
C ASN A 4 7.37 7.41 3.09
N ILE A 5 6.91 6.53 2.19
CA ILE A 5 7.06 5.08 2.34
C ILE A 5 8.55 4.72 2.37
N GLY A 6 9.35 5.29 1.46
CA GLY A 6 10.81 5.10 1.45
C GLY A 6 11.47 5.51 2.76
N ILE A 7 11.08 6.66 3.34
CA ILE A 7 11.58 7.12 4.64
C ILE A 7 11.23 6.10 5.74
N VAL A 8 9.98 5.66 5.82
CA VAL A 8 9.54 4.70 6.85
C VAL A 8 10.22 3.35 6.69
N PHE A 9 10.32 2.83 5.46
CA PHE A 9 11.00 1.58 5.16
C PHE A 9 12.48 1.64 5.58
N ASN A 10 13.20 2.69 5.20
CA ASN A 10 14.60 2.85 5.57
C ASN A 10 14.78 2.93 7.09
N LYS A 11 13.92 3.68 7.79
CA LYS A 11 13.96 3.76 9.26
C LYS A 11 13.64 2.44 9.94
N TRP A 12 12.77 1.62 9.34
CA TRP A 12 12.48 0.27 9.80
C TRP A 12 13.70 -0.66 9.65
N GLN A 13 14.38 -0.63 8.49
CA GLN A 13 15.60 -1.42 8.27
C GLN A 13 16.71 -1.03 9.27
N GLU A 14 16.96 0.28 9.45
CA GLU A 14 17.92 0.79 10.44
C GLU A 14 17.59 0.33 11.88
N TYR A 15 16.30 0.17 12.22
CA TYR A 15 15.89 -0.36 13.52
C TYR A 15 16.19 -1.85 13.66
N LEU A 16 15.89 -2.65 12.63
CA LEU A 16 16.12 -4.09 12.62
C LEU A 16 17.61 -4.42 12.72
N GLU A 17 18.45 -3.73 11.94
CA GLU A 17 19.92 -3.88 11.96
C GLU A 17 20.49 -3.58 13.35
N ARG A 18 20.14 -2.42 13.93
CA ARG A 18 20.63 -2.01 15.27
C ARG A 18 20.23 -2.97 16.38
N ARG A 19 19.17 -3.76 16.20
CA ARG A 19 18.66 -4.70 17.21
C ARG A 19 18.98 -6.15 16.89
N ASN A 20 19.66 -6.44 15.79
CA ASN A 20 19.89 -7.79 15.28
C ASN A 20 18.59 -8.60 15.22
N ARG A 21 17.54 -8.01 14.63
CA ARG A 21 16.21 -8.62 14.48
C ARG A 21 15.84 -8.77 13.02
N GLN A 22 15.00 -9.75 12.73
CA GLN A 22 14.25 -9.82 11.47
C GLN A 22 12.88 -9.17 11.64
N GLY A 23 12.31 -8.67 10.54
CA GLY A 23 11.01 -8.03 10.53
C GLY A 23 10.38 -8.05 9.14
N LEU A 24 9.06 -7.91 9.10
CA LEU A 24 8.26 -7.91 7.89
C LEU A 24 7.73 -6.49 7.63
N PHE A 25 7.74 -6.06 6.37
CA PHE A 25 7.17 -4.79 5.95
C PHE A 25 6.18 -5.04 4.83
N ILE A 26 4.88 -4.87 5.09
CA ILE A 26 3.82 -5.14 4.12
C ILE A 26 3.22 -3.82 3.65
N TYR A 27 3.08 -3.66 2.33
CA TYR A 27 2.35 -2.55 1.73
C TYR A 27 1.09 -3.05 1.02
N LEU A 28 -0.04 -2.41 1.33
CA LEU A 28 -1.33 -2.70 0.73
C LEU A 28 -2.23 -1.46 0.72
N SER A 29 -3.29 -1.52 -0.08
CA SER A 29 -4.41 -0.56 -0.03
C SER A 29 -5.62 -1.22 0.62
N ASP A 30 -6.54 -0.46 1.21
CA ASP A 30 -7.81 -0.97 1.73
C ASP A 30 -8.83 -1.24 0.61
N HIS A 31 -8.79 -0.44 -0.44
CA HIS A 31 -9.55 -0.59 -1.69
C HIS A 31 -8.88 0.21 -2.82
N GLY A 32 -9.41 0.09 -4.03
CA GLY A 32 -9.10 1.00 -5.14
C GLY A 32 -10.11 2.16 -5.24
N ASP A 33 -10.07 2.91 -6.34
CA ASP A 33 -11.04 3.97 -6.60
C ASP A 33 -11.38 4.04 -8.08
N GLN A 34 -12.64 4.29 -8.41
CA GLN A 34 -13.05 4.55 -9.79
C GLN A 34 -12.88 6.04 -10.11
N ASN A 35 -12.22 6.32 -11.22
CA ASN A 35 -11.93 7.65 -11.72
C ASN A 35 -12.55 7.89 -13.10
N GLY A 36 -13.77 7.39 -13.31
CA GLY A 36 -14.54 7.52 -14.55
C GLY A 36 -14.71 6.22 -15.33
N GLU A 37 -14.12 5.10 -14.87
CA GLU A 37 -14.36 3.80 -15.48
C GLU A 37 -15.85 3.47 -15.43
N ARG A 38 -16.42 3.13 -16.59
CA ARG A 38 -17.86 2.82 -16.75
C ARG A 38 -18.77 4.00 -16.34
N GLY A 39 -18.27 5.23 -16.40
CA GLY A 39 -19.02 6.42 -15.99
C GLY A 39 -19.25 6.52 -14.48
N LEU A 40 -18.51 5.73 -13.69
CA LEU A 40 -18.62 5.68 -12.23
C LEU A 40 -17.41 6.36 -11.59
N TYR A 41 -17.68 7.01 -10.45
CA TYR A 41 -16.66 7.63 -9.60
C TYR A 41 -16.80 7.08 -8.17
N GLY A 42 -15.68 6.95 -7.49
CA GLY A 42 -15.66 6.45 -6.12
C GLY A 42 -15.46 4.93 -6.02
N LYS A 43 -15.64 4.43 -4.80
CA LYS A 43 -15.17 3.11 -4.36
C LYS A 43 -16.25 2.15 -3.84
N LYS A 44 -17.52 2.49 -4.02
CA LYS A 44 -18.65 1.71 -3.50
C LYS A 44 -19.24 0.80 -4.57
N THR A 45 -18.37 0.09 -5.28
CA THR A 45 -18.75 -0.76 -6.40
C THR A 45 -17.94 -2.05 -6.37
N PRO A 46 -18.50 -3.18 -6.82
CA PRO A 46 -17.79 -4.45 -6.84
C PRO A 46 -16.82 -4.58 -8.04
N VAL A 47 -16.56 -3.49 -8.77
CA VAL A 47 -15.71 -3.56 -9.97
C VAL A 47 -14.23 -3.64 -9.60
N GLU A 48 -13.42 -4.15 -10.54
CA GLU A 48 -11.99 -4.38 -10.32
C GLU A 48 -11.25 -3.12 -9.86
N ALA A 49 -11.50 -1.97 -10.49
CA ALA A 49 -10.87 -0.70 -10.12
C ALA A 49 -11.10 -0.29 -8.65
N SER A 50 -12.16 -0.78 -8.02
CA SER A 50 -12.47 -0.52 -6.61
C SER A 50 -12.04 -1.65 -5.67
N THR A 51 -11.87 -2.88 -6.16
CA THR A 51 -11.72 -4.08 -5.31
C THR A 51 -10.35 -4.73 -5.40
N ARG A 52 -9.64 -4.58 -6.53
CA ARG A 52 -8.29 -5.10 -6.70
C ARG A 52 -7.28 -4.10 -6.14
N ILE A 53 -6.45 -4.55 -5.20
CA ILE A 53 -5.46 -3.73 -4.50
C ILE A 53 -4.03 -4.27 -4.74
N PRO A 54 -2.99 -3.42 -4.61
CA PRO A 54 -1.62 -3.91 -4.47
C PRO A 54 -1.44 -4.63 -3.13
N LEU A 55 -0.64 -5.69 -3.12
CA LEU A 55 -0.15 -6.38 -1.93
C LEU A 55 1.33 -6.73 -2.16
N LEU A 56 2.22 -6.09 -1.41
CA LEU A 56 3.67 -6.24 -1.50
C LEU A 56 4.22 -6.65 -0.13
N PHE A 57 5.17 -7.59 -0.10
CA PHE A 57 5.77 -8.16 1.11
C PHE A 57 7.28 -8.29 0.97
#